data_AF-A0A849C7F3-F1
#
_entry.id   AF-A0A849C7F3-F1
#
_cell.length_a   1.000
_cell.length_b   1.000
_cell.length_c   1.000
_cell.angle_alpha   90.00
_cell.angle_beta   90.00
_cell.angle_gamma   90.00
#
_symmetry.space_group_name_H-M   'P 1'
#
loop_
_entity.id
_entity.type
_entity.pdbx_description
1 polymer ?
#
loop_
_entity_poly.entity_id
_entity_poly.type
_entity_poly.pdbx_seq_one_letter_code
_entity_poly.pdbx_strand_id
1 'polypeptide(L)'
;MMSWVDYAREGFEWTGPGGEPVWYNTFPDSQRGFCGICGSSVAAQDDADSKLVGVTMMSLDDHRGLTPERQSFRPNAVPWLPIVGAQD
;
A
#
# COMPACT_ATOMS: atom_id res chain seq x y z
N MET A 1 -1.87 6.03 10.53
CA MET A 1 -2.50 6.14 9.20
C MET A 1 -1.53 5.56 8.19
N MET A 2 -2.02 4.73 7.26
CA MET A 2 -1.19 4.16 6.19
C MET A 2 -1.76 4.64 4.86
N SER A 3 -0.89 5.16 3.98
CA SER A 3 -1.25 5.60 2.63
C SER A 3 -0.69 4.62 1.62
N TRP A 4 -1.54 4.20 0.69
CA TRP A 4 -1.23 3.23 -0.34
C TRP A 4 -1.38 3.86 -1.72
N VAL A 5 -0.60 3.35 -2.67
CA VAL A 5 -0.75 3.63 -4.10
C VAL A 5 -0.73 2.30 -4.84
N ASP A 6 -1.66 2.12 -5.76
CA ASP A 6 -1.75 0.90 -6.56
C ASP A 6 -1.03 1.08 -7.89
N TYR A 7 -0.17 0.13 -8.23
CA TYR A 7 0.51 0.02 -9.51
C TYR A 7 0.03 -1.21 -10.27
N ALA A 8 -0.04 -1.13 -11.59
CA ALA A 8 -0.25 -2.31 -12.42
C ALA A 8 0.89 -3.30 -12.21
N ARG A 9 0.58 -4.59 -11.99
CA ARG A 9 1.58 -5.65 -11.84
C ARG A 9 2.39 -5.85 -13.11
N GLU A 10 1.76 -5.63 -14.27
CA GLU A 10 2.46 -5.62 -15.55
C GLU A 10 3.50 -4.50 -15.59
N GLY A 11 4.78 -4.87 -15.74
CA GLY A 11 5.88 -3.92 -15.78
C GLY A 11 6.31 -3.36 -14.42
N PHE A 12 5.78 -3.87 -13.32
CA PHE A 12 6.20 -3.48 -11.97
C PHE A 12 7.41 -4.30 -11.50
N GLU A 13 8.38 -3.63 -10.86
CA GLU A 13 9.59 -4.25 -10.32
C GLU A 13 9.97 -3.65 -8.95
N TRP A 14 10.45 -4.50 -8.05
CA TRP A 14 11.02 -4.08 -6.77
C TRP A 14 12.48 -3.66 -6.94
N THR A 15 12.72 -2.35 -6.96
CA THR A 15 14.06 -1.78 -7.23
C THR A 15 14.83 -1.35 -5.97
N GLY A 16 14.18 -1.36 -4.81
CA GLY A 16 14.81 -1.02 -3.54
C GLY A 16 15.80 -2.08 -3.05
N PRO A 17 16.75 -1.74 -2.16
CA PRO A 17 17.78 -2.65 -1.67
C PRO A 17 17.22 -3.85 -0.87
N GLY A 18 15.96 -3.77 -0.43
CA GLY A 18 15.26 -4.87 0.23
C GLY A 18 14.66 -5.91 -0.73
N GLY A 19 14.65 -5.65 -2.04
CA GLY A 19 14.04 -6.53 -3.05
C GLY A 19 12.54 -6.70 -2.86
N GLU A 20 12.02 -7.82 -3.39
CA GLU A 20 10.62 -8.21 -3.20
C GLU A 20 10.29 -8.45 -1.71
N PRO A 21 9.16 -7.93 -1.18
CA PRO A 21 8.75 -8.19 0.19
C PRO A 21 8.39 -9.65 0.43
N VAL A 22 8.48 -10.04 1.70
CA VAL A 22 7.95 -11.32 2.17
C VAL A 22 6.44 -11.19 2.36
N TRP A 23 5.68 -12.04 1.68
CA TRP A 23 4.23 -12.02 1.65
C TRP A 23 3.59 -12.93 2.70
N TYR A 24 2.55 -12.43 3.37
CA TYR A 24 1.75 -13.19 4.34
C TYR A 24 0.25 -13.04 4.04
N ASN A 25 -0.47 -14.15 4.05
CA ASN A 25 -1.94 -14.15 3.97
C ASN A 25 -2.52 -13.57 5.26
N THR A 26 -3.23 -12.46 5.13
CA THR A 26 -4.01 -11.83 6.22
C THR A 26 -5.50 -12.17 6.16
N PHE A 27 -5.96 -12.62 4.99
CA PHE A 27 -7.29 -13.18 4.71
C PHE A 27 -7.14 -14.16 3.52
N PRO A 28 -8.08 -15.08 3.25
CA PRO A 28 -7.98 -16.03 2.14
C PRO A 28 -7.46 -15.44 0.82
N ASP A 29 -7.98 -14.28 0.43
CA ASP A 29 -7.60 -13.56 -0.79
C ASP A 29 -7.07 -12.16 -0.44
N SER A 30 -6.23 -12.05 0.59
CA SER A 30 -5.53 -10.80 0.90
C SER A 30 -4.17 -11.02 1.53
N GLN A 31 -3.14 -10.48 0.89
CA GLN A 31 -1.77 -10.56 1.35
C GLN A 31 -1.21 -9.20 1.77
N ARG A 32 -0.29 -9.23 2.73
CA ARG A 32 0.52 -8.07 3.14
C ARG A 32 2.00 -8.43 3.00
N GLY A 33 2.74 -7.54 2.36
CA GLY A 33 4.17 -7.66 2.12
C GLY A 33 4.98 -6.83 3.11
N PHE A 34 5.99 -7.47 3.70
CA PHE A 34 6.92 -6.84 4.64
C PHE A 34 8.36 -6.93 4.14
N CYS A 35 9.16 -5.90 4.38
CA CYS A 35 10.59 -5.92 4.06
C CYS A 35 11.28 -7.05 4.83
N GLY A 36 11.98 -7.94 4.12
CA GLY A 36 12.70 -9.06 4.73
C GLY A 36 13.88 -8.67 5.62
N ILE A 37 14.31 -7.40 5.61
CA ILE A 37 15.44 -6.89 6.39
C ILE A 37 14.98 -6.21 7.68
N CYS A 38 14.04 -5.26 7.59
CA CYS A 38 13.63 -4.44 8.73
C CYS A 38 12.19 -4.72 9.23
N GLY A 39 11.43 -5.57 8.53
CA GLY A 39 10.06 -5.92 8.91
C GLY A 39 9.01 -4.83 8.67
N SER A 40 9.36 -3.73 8.00
CA SER A 40 8.38 -2.67 7.67
C SER A 40 7.31 -3.17 6.70
N SER A 41 6.05 -2.76 6.91
CA SER A 41 4.97 -3.02 5.96
C SER A 41 5.15 -2.13 4.73
N VAL A 42 5.28 -2.74 3.56
CA VAL A 42 5.62 -2.04 2.31
C VAL A 42 4.66 -2.33 1.17
N ALA A 43 3.92 -3.45 1.22
CA ALA A 43 3.07 -3.88 0.13
C ALA A 43 1.76 -4.52 0.59
N ALA A 44 0.76 -4.51 -0.29
CA ALA A 44 -0.51 -5.20 -0.13
C ALA A 44 -1.01 -5.68 -1.51
N GLN A 45 -1.68 -6.82 -1.54
CA GLN A 45 -2.43 -7.30 -2.70
C GLN A 45 -3.61 -8.14 -2.23
N ASP A 46 -4.64 -8.29 -3.06
CA ASP A 46 -5.76 -9.16 -2.76
C ASP A 46 -5.33 -10.62 -3.00
N ASP A 47 -5.23 -11.04 -4.26
CA ASP A 47 -4.65 -12.36 -4.61
C ASP A 47 -3.20 -12.23 -5.10
N ALA A 48 -2.45 -13.33 -5.08
CA ALA A 48 -1.14 -13.45 -5.71
C ALA A 48 -1.19 -13.12 -7.22
N ASP A 49 -2.31 -13.45 -7.88
CA ASP A 49 -2.57 -13.14 -9.29
C ASP A 49 -3.24 -11.76 -9.50
N SER A 50 -3.26 -10.91 -8.48
CA SER A 50 -3.82 -9.55 -8.59
C SER A 50 -3.12 -8.74 -9.68
N LYS A 51 -3.93 -8.07 -10.52
CA LYS A 51 -3.44 -7.12 -11.55
C LYS A 51 -2.82 -5.86 -10.95
N LEU A 52 -3.07 -5.60 -9.68
CA LEU A 52 -2.57 -4.43 -8.96
C LEU A 52 -1.71 -4.87 -7.77
N VAL A 53 -0.65 -4.11 -7.53
CA VAL A 53 0.17 -4.19 -6.32
C VAL A 53 0.07 -2.86 -5.60
N GLY A 54 -0.45 -2.88 -4.37
CA GLY A 54 -0.46 -1.74 -3.48
C GLY A 54 0.90 -1.58 -2.81
N VAL A 55 1.47 -0.39 -2.87
CA VAL A 55 2.74 -0.03 -2.23
C VAL A 55 2.49 1.07 -1.20
N THR A 56 3.15 1.00 -0.04
CA THR A 56 3.05 2.09 0.93
C THR A 56 3.73 3.32 0.35
N MET A 57 2.99 4.43 0.25
CA MET A 57 3.46 5.65 -0.41
C MET A 57 4.77 6.18 0.17
N MET A 58 4.96 6.00 1.49
CA MET A 58 6.15 6.44 2.22
C MET A 58 7.38 5.53 2.01
N SER A 59 7.24 4.41 1.30
CA SER A 59 8.37 3.56 0.91
C SER A 59 9.03 4.00 -0.41
N LEU A 60 8.43 4.95 -1.13
CA LEU A 60 8.96 5.49 -2.38
C LEU A 60 9.95 6.63 -2.11
N ASP A 61 11.07 6.65 -2.84
CA ASP A 61 12.08 7.70 -2.74
C ASP A 61 11.53 9.09 -3.10
N ASP A 62 10.62 9.16 -4.08
CA ASP A 62 9.89 10.38 -4.44
C ASP A 62 8.38 10.12 -4.55
N HIS A 63 7.63 10.61 -3.57
CA HIS A 63 6.17 10.52 -3.53
C HIS A 63 5.48 11.88 -3.68
N ARG A 64 6.23 12.96 -4.01
CA ARG A 64 5.69 14.35 -4.01
C ARG A 64 4.59 14.57 -5.05
N GLY A 65 4.56 13.74 -6.10
CA GLY A 65 3.53 13.78 -7.13
C GLY A 65 2.25 13.01 -6.78
N LEU A 66 2.20 12.33 -5.64
CA LEU A 66 1.07 11.48 -5.25
C LEU A 66 0.16 12.22 -4.27
N THR A 67 -1.13 12.30 -4.62
CA THR A 67 -2.17 12.88 -3.77
C THR A 67 -3.18 11.79 -3.40
N PRO A 68 -3.42 11.52 -2.11
CA PRO A 68 -4.47 10.58 -1.71
C PRO A 68 -5.85 11.04 -2.20
N GLU A 69 -6.61 10.13 -2.81
CA GLU A 69 -7.96 10.43 -3.34
C GLU A 69 -9.09 9.78 -2.53
N ARG A 70 -8.77 8.73 -1.77
CA ARG A 70 -9.74 7.95 -0.98
C ARG A 70 -9.19 7.65 0.41
N GLN A 71 -10.11 7.52 1.36
CA GLN A 71 -9.81 7.13 2.73
C GLN A 71 -10.79 6.06 3.21
N SER A 72 -10.25 4.96 3.73
CA SER A 72 -11.01 3.92 4.43
C SER A 72 -11.19 4.26 5.91
N PHE A 73 -12.21 3.70 6.55
CA PHE A 73 -12.51 3.89 7.99
C PHE A 73 -12.67 5.37 8.42
N ARG A 74 -13.20 6.22 7.54
CA ARG A 74 -13.45 7.65 7.82
C ARG A 74 -14.25 7.91 9.10
N PRO A 75 -15.30 7.13 9.43
CA PRO A 75 -16.03 7.34 10.69
C PRO A 75 -15.17 7.16 11.94
N ASN A 76 -14.03 6.47 11.83
CA ASN A 76 -13.07 6.24 12.90
C ASN A 76 -11.85 7.18 12.81
N ALA A 77 -11.88 8.17 11.92
CA ALA A 77 -10.78 9.11 11.78
C ALA A 77 -10.61 9.95 13.05
N VAL A 78 -9.35 10.22 13.39
CA VAL A 78 -9.02 11.13 14.48
C VAL A 78 -9.48 12.56 14.15
N PRO A 79 -9.96 13.35 15.12
CA PRO A 79 -10.61 14.64 14.84
C PRO A 79 -9.73 15.69 14.14
N TRP A 80 -8.41 15.57 14.27
CA TRP A 80 -7.44 16.50 13.70
C TRP A 80 -7.01 16.14 12.27
N LEU A 81 -7.41 14.98 11.75
CA LEU A 81 -7.04 14.53 10.42
C LEU A 81 -8.16 14.91 9.42
N PRO A 82 -7.88 15.76 8.42
CA PRO A 82 -8.84 16.06 7.36
C PRO A 82 -9.25 14.79 6.62
N ILE A 83 -10.54 14.65 6.33
CA ILE A 83 -11.06 13.53 5.56
C ILE A 83 -10.75 13.73 4.07
N VAL A 84 -10.24 12.68 3.42
CA VAL A 84 -9.89 12.68 2.00
C VAL A 84 -11.01 12.05 1.15
N GLY A 85 -11.36 12.70 0.04
CA GLY A 85 -12.29 12.22 -0.99
C GLY A 85 -13.78 12.40 -0.65
N ALA A 86 -14.66 12.35 -1.65
CA ALA A 86 -16.12 12.33 -1.44
C ALA A 86 -16.58 10.98 -0.84
N GLN A 87 -17.71 10.98 -0.15
CA GLN A 87 -18.39 9.75 0.28
C GLN A 87 -19.27 9.34 -0.91
N ASP A 88 -18.89 8.28 -1.62
CA ASP A 88 -19.78 7.66 -2.62
C ASP A 88 -20.87 6.87 -1.87
#